data_AF-A0A365Z0Z3-F1
#
_entry.id   AF-A0A365Z0Z3-F1
#
_cell.length_a   1.000
_cell.length_b   1.000
_cell.length_c   1.000
_cell.angle_alpha   90.00
_cell.angle_beta   90.00
_cell.angle_gamma   90.00
#
_symmetry.space_group_name_H-M   'P 1'
#
loop_
_entity.id
_entity.type
_entity.pdbx_description
1 polymer ?
#
loop_
_entity_poly.entity_id
_entity_poly.type
_entity_poly.pdbx_seq_one_letter_code
_entity_poly.pdbx_strand_id
1 'polypeptide(L)'
;MIWIGICLLSVIALLPCLISFRRTTLLRDERESAFALHQAQMVELDRDLAEGLIAPSEHDSARLEIQRRLLGSDSMPLPPVRKGASTLAISGALLALPLVSLGLYLTCGHPSLPAQPLAPRLVAAEKADHRNDDLINRLRDSLRQMPVDDPSRFQGYVLLGQAEAARDHYAAAAQAWRMAIESKFEPEVAARAAEAQTMADGGHISPETADLYRRALDAAPADAPWRMAVQQRIAQSEHQ
;
A
#
# COMPACT_ATOMS: atom_id res chain seq x y z
N MET A 1 10.36 5.47 24.19
CA MET A 1 10.35 4.00 24.39
C MET A 1 10.46 3.22 23.07
N ILE A 2 9.70 3.58 22.01
CA ILE A 2 9.71 2.87 20.70
C ILE A 2 11.08 2.95 19.97
N TRP A 3 11.79 4.08 20.09
CA TRP A 3 13.10 4.31 19.46
C TRP A 3 14.16 3.26 19.81
N ILE A 4 14.19 2.79 21.07
CA ILE A 4 15.12 1.76 21.53
C ILE A 4 14.82 0.43 20.82
N GLY A 5 13.53 0.09 20.65
CA GLY A 5 13.11 -1.09 19.92
C GLY A 5 13.48 -1.04 18.44
N ILE A 6 13.33 0.13 17.80
CA ILE A 6 13.75 0.33 16.40
C ILE A 6 15.26 0.16 16.25
N CYS A 7 16.06 0.80 17.11
CA CYS A 7 17.52 0.65 17.08
C CYS A 7 17.96 -0.81 17.25
N LEU A 8 17.36 -1.54 18.21
CA LEU A 8 17.66 -2.95 18.44
C LEU A 8 17.33 -3.80 17.21
N LEU A 9 16.16 -3.57 16.60
CA LEU A 9 15.69 -4.33 15.45
C LEU A 9 16.55 -4.07 14.20
N SER A 10 17.03 -2.83 14.00
CA SER A 10 17.97 -2.50 12.94
C SER A 10 19.31 -3.23 13.09
N VAL A 11 19.85 -3.32 14.31
CA VAL A 11 21.10 -4.05 14.58
C VAL A 11 20.94 -5.54 14.29
N ILE A 12 19.82 -6.14 14.72
CA ILE A 12 19.50 -7.55 14.46
C ILE A 12 19.39 -7.81 12.95
N ALA A 13 18.73 -6.92 12.21
CA ALA A 13 18.56 -7.06 10.76
C ALA A 13 19.89 -6.99 9.98
N LEU A 14 20.87 -6.23 10.47
CA LEU A 14 22.19 -6.07 9.81
C LEU A 14 23.22 -7.16 10.19
N LEU A 15 22.96 -7.90 11.27
CA LEU A 15 23.84 -8.94 11.81
C LEU A 15 24.20 -10.05 10.80
N PRO A 16 23.25 -10.58 9.99
CA PRO A 16 23.55 -11.59 8.97
C PRO A 16 24.48 -11.07 7.86
N CYS A 17 24.37 -9.78 7.51
CA CYS A 17 25.23 -9.15 6.51
C CYS A 17 26.69 -9.05 7.03
N LEU A 18 26.85 -8.66 8.30
CA LEU A 18 28.15 -8.65 8.98
C LEU A 18 28.78 -10.05 9.12
N ILE A 19 27.98 -11.08 9.43
CA ILE A 19 28.46 -12.47 9.55
C ILE A 19 28.90 -13.00 8.18
N SER A 20 28.12 -12.76 7.13
CA SER A 20 28.45 -13.17 5.76
C SER A 20 29.77 -12.54 5.29
N PHE A 21 29.98 -11.27 5.63
CA PHE A 21 31.20 -10.54 5.32
C PHE A 21 32.47 -11.19 5.91
N ARG A 22 32.42 -11.64 7.17
CA ARG A 22 33.55 -12.38 7.81
C ARG A 22 33.81 -13.74 7.16
N ARG A 23 32.80 -14.36 6.54
CA ARG A 23 32.96 -15.64 5.83
C ARG A 23 33.59 -15.46 4.45
N THR A 24 33.33 -14.35 3.77
CA THR A 24 33.95 -14.07 2.45
C THR A 24 35.46 -13.82 2.52
N THR A 25 35.98 -13.27 3.63
CA THR A 25 37.42 -13.12 3.84
C THR A 25 38.13 -14.46 4.02
N LEU A 26 37.44 -15.48 4.56
CA LEU A 26 37.98 -16.84 4.74
C LEU A 26 38.08 -17.61 3.41
N LEU A 27 37.28 -17.29 2.40
CA LEU A 27 37.35 -17.94 1.08
C LEU A 27 38.59 -17.56 0.27
N ARG A 28 39.26 -16.45 0.62
CA ARG A 28 40.53 -16.05 -0.03
C ARG A 28 41.72 -16.93 0.39
N ASP A 29 41.51 -17.78 1.39
CA ASP A 29 42.45 -18.70 2.02
C ASP A 29 42.52 -20.08 1.33
N GLU A 30 41.79 -20.28 0.22
CA GLU A 30 41.77 -21.55 -0.52
C GLU A 30 43.17 -22.00 -0.97
N ARG A 31 44.05 -21.07 -1.35
CA ARG A 31 45.43 -21.38 -1.77
C ARG A 31 46.33 -21.82 -0.61
N GLU A 32 46.24 -21.14 0.54
CA GLU A 32 46.99 -21.52 1.74
C GLU A 32 46.47 -22.85 2.31
N SER A 33 45.14 -23.06 2.25
CA SER A 33 44.51 -24.32 2.68
C SER A 33 44.90 -25.52 1.81
N ALA A 34 44.99 -25.37 0.48
CA ALA A 34 45.45 -26.42 -0.43
C ALA A 34 46.94 -26.79 -0.22
N PHE A 35 47.79 -25.79 0.02
CA PHE A 35 49.21 -26.01 0.33
C PHE A 35 49.40 -26.72 1.68
N ALA A 36 48.65 -26.31 2.71
CA ALA A 36 48.66 -26.97 4.02
C ALA A 36 48.19 -28.43 3.95
N LEU A 37 47.17 -28.72 3.12
CA LEU A 37 46.71 -30.08 2.89
C LEU A 37 47.79 -30.97 2.26
N HIS A 38 48.51 -30.48 1.25
CA HIS A 38 49.59 -31.22 0.61
C HIS A 38 50.80 -31.44 1.54
N GLN A 39 51.10 -30.50 2.44
CA GLN A 39 52.10 -30.72 3.49
C GLN A 39 51.68 -31.80 4.48
N ALA A 40 50.41 -31.80 4.91
CA ALA A 40 49.90 -32.83 5.79
C ALA A 40 49.99 -34.23 5.16
N GLN A 41 49.69 -34.35 3.86
CA GLN A 41 49.80 -35.60 3.10
C GLN A 41 51.24 -36.14 3.06
N MET A 42 52.24 -35.26 2.96
CA MET A 42 53.66 -35.67 2.97
C MET A 42 54.08 -36.21 4.35
N VAL A 43 53.62 -35.58 5.43
CA VAL A 43 53.90 -36.01 6.80
C VAL A 43 53.24 -37.35 7.11
N GLU A 44 52.01 -37.55 6.63
CA GLU A 44 51.30 -38.83 6.77
C GLU A 44 52.03 -39.95 6.01
N LEU A 45 52.48 -39.68 4.79
CA LEU A 45 53.25 -40.63 3.98
C LEU A 45 54.58 -41.01 4.64
N ASP A 46 55.32 -40.03 5.20
CA ASP A 46 56.55 -40.27 5.94
C ASP A 46 56.32 -41.12 7.21
N ARG A 47 55.18 -40.93 7.88
CA ARG A 47 54.80 -41.74 9.04
C ARG A 47 54.47 -43.18 8.65
N ASP A 48 53.72 -43.38 7.57
CA ASP A 48 53.35 -44.72 7.09
C ASP A 48 54.58 -45.54 6.67
N LEU A 49 55.61 -44.89 6.13
CA LEU A 49 56.91 -45.51 5.88
C LEU A 49 57.61 -45.90 7.19
N ALA A 50 57.62 -45.00 8.19
CA ALA A 50 58.25 -45.26 9.48
C ALA A 50 57.56 -46.40 10.26
N GLU A 51 56.25 -46.55 10.10
CA GLU A 51 55.44 -47.64 10.66
C GLU A 51 55.53 -48.94 9.84
N GLY A 52 56.20 -48.90 8.67
CA GLY A 52 56.39 -50.06 7.80
C GLY A 52 55.14 -50.50 7.04
N LEU A 53 54.14 -49.62 6.91
CA LEU A 53 52.88 -49.90 6.23
C LEU A 53 53.01 -49.88 4.70
N ILE A 54 54.03 -49.20 4.18
CA ILE A 54 54.32 -49.06 2.74
C ILE A 54 55.78 -49.37 2.44
N ALA A 55 56.06 -49.85 1.22
CA ALA A 55 57.43 -50.10 0.81
C ALA A 55 58.18 -48.78 0.51
N PRO A 56 59.51 -48.71 0.70
CA PRO A 56 60.29 -47.50 0.40
C PRO A 56 60.14 -47.02 -1.05
N SER A 57 60.05 -47.94 -2.00
CA SER A 57 59.82 -47.62 -3.41
C SER A 57 58.43 -47.01 -3.68
N GLU A 58 57.42 -47.42 -2.90
CA GLU A 58 56.07 -46.88 -3.01
C GLU A 58 56.01 -45.46 -2.42
N HIS A 59 56.67 -45.24 -1.28
CA HIS A 59 56.83 -43.91 -0.67
C HIS A 59 57.48 -42.91 -1.65
N ASP A 60 58.62 -43.27 -2.24
CA ASP A 60 59.33 -42.41 -3.20
C ASP A 60 58.46 -42.05 -4.41
N SER A 61 57.69 -43.03 -4.91
CA SER A 61 56.79 -42.83 -6.04
C SER A 61 55.62 -41.89 -5.71
N ALA A 62 54.98 -42.08 -4.55
CA ALA A 62 53.86 -41.27 -4.09
C ALA A 62 54.31 -39.84 -3.76
N ARG A 63 55.50 -39.69 -3.15
CA ARG A 63 56.13 -38.40 -2.88
C ARG A 63 56.35 -37.58 -4.16
N LEU A 64 56.89 -38.21 -5.20
CA LEU A 64 57.10 -37.56 -6.50
C LEU A 64 55.78 -37.16 -7.16
N GLU A 65 54.74 -37.98 -7.04
CA GLU A 65 53.42 -37.65 -7.57
C GLU A 65 52.78 -36.45 -6.85
N ILE A 66 52.84 -36.40 -5.52
CA ILE A 66 52.32 -35.27 -4.72
C ILE A 66 53.08 -33.98 -5.07
N GLN A 67 54.41 -34.03 -5.16
CA GLN A 67 55.22 -32.88 -5.58
C GLN A 67 54.88 -32.42 -7.00
N ARG A 68 54.65 -33.34 -7.93
CA ARG A 68 54.22 -33.02 -9.30
C ARG A 68 52.83 -32.37 -9.34
N ARG A 69 51.89 -32.86 -8.53
CA ARG A 69 50.54 -32.27 -8.38
C ARG A 69 50.61 -30.87 -7.77
N LEU A 70 51.50 -30.64 -6.80
CA LEU A 70 51.74 -29.35 -6.18
C LEU A 70 52.31 -28.32 -7.17
N LEU A 71 53.26 -28.75 -8.02
CA LEU A 71 53.80 -27.89 -9.08
C LEU A 71 52.78 -27.65 -10.21
N GLY A 72 51.92 -28.63 -10.48
CA GLY A 72 50.87 -28.52 -11.48
C GLY A 72 49.70 -27.63 -11.05
N SER A 73 49.35 -27.59 -9.76
CA SER A 73 48.26 -26.75 -9.24
C SER A 73 48.59 -25.25 -9.28
N ASP A 74 49.87 -24.87 -9.28
CA ASP A 74 50.33 -23.48 -9.44
C ASP A 74 50.15 -22.98 -10.89
N SER A 75 50.05 -23.90 -11.85
CA SER A 75 49.92 -23.58 -13.29
C SER A 75 48.47 -23.45 -13.79
N MET A 76 47.47 -23.76 -12.95
CA MET A 76 46.07 -23.56 -13.31
C MET A 76 45.70 -22.06 -13.19
N PRO A 77 45.27 -21.39 -14.28
CA PRO A 77 44.75 -20.03 -14.16
C PRO A 77 43.48 -20.07 -13.33
N LEU A 78 43.49 -19.43 -12.16
CA LEU A 78 42.27 -19.24 -11.39
C LEU A 78 41.26 -18.47 -12.24
N PRO A 79 39.98 -18.85 -12.24
CA PRO A 79 38.94 -18.05 -12.87
C PRO A 79 39.03 -16.61 -12.32
N PRO A 80 38.88 -15.58 -13.18
CA PRO A 80 38.96 -14.20 -12.73
C PRO A 80 37.88 -13.98 -11.66
N VAL A 81 38.31 -13.77 -10.42
CA VAL A 81 37.42 -13.33 -9.34
C VAL A 81 36.84 -12.00 -9.80
N ARG A 82 35.56 -11.98 -10.20
CA ARG A 82 34.85 -10.72 -10.44
C ARG A 82 35.03 -9.89 -9.17
N LYS A 83 35.72 -8.76 -9.26
CA LYS A 83 35.84 -7.82 -8.16
C LYS A 83 34.42 -7.35 -7.84
N GLY A 84 33.79 -7.98 -6.85
CA GLY A 84 32.57 -7.46 -6.25
C GLY A 84 32.83 -6.03 -5.76
N ALA A 85 31.76 -5.27 -5.53
CA ALA A 85 31.87 -3.93 -4.95
C ALA A 85 32.84 -3.97 -3.75
N SER A 86 33.79 -3.04 -3.70
CA SER A 86 34.78 -3.03 -2.63
C SER A 86 34.05 -2.96 -1.30
N THR A 87 34.59 -3.65 -0.30
CA THR A 87 34.02 -3.68 1.03
C THR A 87 33.80 -2.28 1.61
N LEU A 88 34.68 -1.34 1.23
CA LEU A 88 34.59 0.09 1.51
C LEU A 88 33.41 0.79 0.80
N ALA A 89 33.10 0.40 -0.44
CA ALA A 89 31.98 0.95 -1.19
C ALA A 89 30.64 0.49 -0.60
N ILE A 90 30.55 -0.77 -0.18
CA ILE A 90 29.35 -1.32 0.47
C ILE A 90 29.14 -0.67 1.84
N SER A 91 30.18 -0.56 2.67
CA SER A 91 30.07 0.09 3.98
C SER A 91 29.76 1.59 3.85
N GLY A 92 30.36 2.26 2.87
CA GLY A 92 30.05 3.64 2.52
C GLY A 92 28.58 3.82 2.13
N ALA A 93 28.05 2.94 1.28
CA ALA A 93 26.63 2.98 0.90
C ALA A 93 25.70 2.71 2.10
N LEU A 94 26.06 1.75 2.96
CA LEU A 94 25.27 1.40 4.15
C LEU A 94 25.18 2.56 5.15
N LEU A 95 26.23 3.38 5.25
CA LEU A 95 26.24 4.58 6.10
C LEU A 95 25.61 5.80 5.40
N ALA A 96 25.85 5.97 4.10
CA ALA A 96 25.35 7.11 3.34
C ALA A 96 23.82 7.10 3.24
N LEU A 97 23.20 5.93 3.07
CA LEU A 97 21.75 5.80 2.91
C LEU A 97 20.95 6.38 4.10
N PRO A 98 21.21 6.01 5.38
CA PRO A 98 20.50 6.61 6.51
C PRO A 98 20.81 8.10 6.69
N LEU A 99 22.04 8.55 6.38
CA LEU A 99 22.41 9.97 6.48
C LEU A 99 21.67 10.83 5.46
N VAL A 100 21.58 10.36 4.20
CA VAL A 100 20.81 11.04 3.15
C VAL A 100 19.33 11.05 3.51
N SER A 101 18.79 9.93 4.00
CA SER A 101 17.39 9.84 4.47
C SER A 101 17.10 10.86 5.58
N LEU A 102 17.99 10.95 6.58
CA LEU A 102 17.87 11.92 7.67
C LEU A 102 17.97 13.36 7.15
N GLY A 103 18.91 13.64 6.23
CA GLY A 103 19.05 14.94 5.59
C GLY A 103 17.78 15.35 4.86
N LEU A 104 17.22 14.47 4.03
CA LEU A 104 15.97 14.70 3.32
C LEU A 104 14.79 14.91 4.28
N TYR A 105 14.73 14.15 5.39
CA TYR A 105 13.69 14.34 6.39
C TYR A 105 13.80 15.71 7.10
N LEU A 106 15.02 16.18 7.39
CA LEU A 106 15.21 17.48 8.03
C LEU A 106 14.94 18.66 7.07
N THR A 107 15.16 18.49 5.76
CA THR A 107 14.89 19.54 4.76
C THR A 107 13.45 19.55 4.25
N CYS A 108 12.85 18.37 4.05
CA CYS A 108 11.53 18.23 3.42
C CYS A 108 10.43 17.81 4.41
N GLY A 109 10.80 17.25 5.55
CA GLY A 109 9.87 16.80 6.58
C GLY A 109 9.46 17.92 7.53
N HIS A 110 8.54 17.60 8.44
CA HIS A 110 8.07 18.52 9.46
C HIS A 110 8.37 17.92 10.84
N PRO A 111 9.61 18.05 11.34
CA PRO A 111 10.04 17.45 12.62
C PRO A 111 9.31 18.05 13.83
N SER A 112 8.73 19.23 13.67
CA SER A 112 7.98 19.94 14.70
C SER A 112 6.51 19.53 14.79
N LEU A 113 6.01 18.66 13.89
CA LEU A 113 4.61 18.23 13.98
C LEU A 113 4.37 17.44 15.26
N PRO A 114 3.38 17.84 16.07
CA PRO A 114 3.04 17.11 17.26
C PRO A 114 2.49 15.73 16.89
N ALA A 115 2.64 14.77 17.80
CA ALA A 115 2.02 13.46 17.64
C ALA A 115 0.50 13.63 17.47
N GLN A 116 -0.07 12.97 16.46
CA GLN A 116 -1.52 12.93 16.24
C GLN A 116 -2.08 11.58 16.71
N PRO A 117 -2.40 11.40 17.99
CA PRO A 117 -3.02 10.16 18.48
C PRO A 117 -4.40 9.93 17.83
N LEU A 118 -4.84 8.68 17.76
CA LEU A 118 -6.10 8.30 17.11
C LEU A 118 -7.32 8.82 17.89
N ALA A 119 -7.32 8.70 19.22
CA ALA A 119 -8.50 9.02 20.03
C ALA A 119 -8.99 10.48 19.88
N PRO A 120 -8.14 11.53 19.97
CA PRO A 120 -8.57 12.90 19.72
C PRO A 120 -9.05 13.15 18.29
N ARG A 121 -8.52 12.40 17.30
CA ARG A 121 -8.95 12.51 15.90
C ARG A 121 -10.37 11.98 15.71
N LEU A 122 -10.72 10.86 16.36
CA LEU A 122 -12.09 10.34 16.34
C LEU A 122 -13.07 11.31 17.00
N VAL A 123 -12.72 11.88 18.16
CA VAL A 123 -13.56 12.89 18.84
C VAL A 123 -13.73 14.15 17.99
N ALA A 124 -12.69 14.59 17.28
CA ALA A 124 -12.77 15.73 16.37
C ALA A 124 -13.67 15.43 15.16
N ALA A 125 -13.61 14.22 14.60
CA ALA A 125 -14.47 13.78 13.52
C ALA A 125 -15.94 13.72 13.97
N GLU A 126 -16.23 13.08 15.11
CA GLU A 126 -17.58 13.00 15.68
C GLU A 126 -18.17 14.39 15.96
N LYS A 127 -17.37 15.32 16.48
CA LYS A 127 -17.80 16.71 16.67
C LYS A 127 -18.08 17.43 15.35
N ALA A 128 -17.34 17.12 14.29
CA ALA A 128 -17.59 17.68 12.97
C ALA A 128 -18.90 17.14 12.38
N ASP A 129 -19.15 15.83 12.54
CA ASP A 129 -20.38 15.19 12.09
C ASP A 129 -21.61 15.77 12.82
N HIS A 130 -21.55 15.91 14.14
CA HIS A 130 -22.62 16.56 14.91
C HIS A 130 -22.89 18.00 14.50
N ARG A 131 -21.85 18.78 14.18
CA ARG A 131 -22.04 20.15 13.67
C ARG A 131 -22.74 20.15 12.31
N ASN A 132 -22.41 19.20 11.45
CA ASN A 132 -23.06 19.06 10.15
C ASN A 132 -24.55 18.67 10.31
N ASP A 133 -24.87 17.78 11.25
CA ASP A 133 -26.25 17.46 11.63
C ASP A 133 -27.04 18.70 12.04
N ASP A 134 -26.48 19.49 12.95
CA ASP A 134 -27.11 20.71 13.43
C ASP A 134 -27.40 21.71 12.30
N LEU A 135 -26.47 21.85 11.36
CA LEU A 135 -26.65 22.73 10.20
C LEU A 135 -27.77 22.25 9.27
N ILE A 136 -27.83 20.94 9.00
CA ILE A 136 -28.89 20.34 8.16
C ILE A 136 -30.26 20.47 8.86
N ASN A 137 -30.31 20.25 10.17
CA ASN A 137 -31.55 20.42 10.95
C ASN A 137 -32.04 21.87 10.91
N ARG A 138 -31.15 22.84 11.09
CA ARG A 138 -31.49 24.28 10.96
C ARG A 138 -31.98 24.63 9.55
N LEU A 139 -31.35 24.08 8.51
CA LEU A 139 -31.82 24.26 7.14
C LEU A 139 -33.24 23.72 6.96
N ARG A 140 -33.50 22.51 7.46
CA ARG A 140 -34.83 21.88 7.40
C ARG A 140 -35.90 22.71 8.12
N ASP A 141 -35.58 23.22 9.31
CA ASP A 141 -36.52 24.03 10.09
C ASP A 141 -36.78 25.40 9.45
N SER A 142 -35.74 26.03 8.91
CA SER A 142 -35.85 27.28 8.15
C SER A 142 -36.77 27.11 6.93
N LEU A 143 -36.58 26.03 6.17
CA LEU A 143 -37.42 25.70 5.01
C LEU A 143 -38.89 25.44 5.36
N ARG A 144 -39.17 24.85 6.54
CA ARG A 144 -40.54 24.65 7.03
C ARG A 144 -41.23 25.95 7.38
N GLN A 145 -40.48 26.95 7.84
CA GLN A 145 -40.99 28.26 8.23
C GLN A 145 -41.12 29.23 7.05
N MET A 146 -40.43 28.98 5.93
CA MET A 146 -40.60 29.77 4.72
C MET A 146 -42.04 29.65 4.18
N PRO A 147 -42.58 30.70 3.54
CA PRO A 147 -43.83 30.61 2.78
C PRO A 147 -43.74 29.56 1.66
N VAL A 148 -44.87 28.99 1.26
CA VAL A 148 -44.92 27.98 0.17
C VAL A 148 -44.57 28.61 -1.18
N ASP A 149 -44.95 29.87 -1.38
CA ASP A 149 -44.74 30.62 -2.63
C ASP A 149 -43.36 31.29 -2.74
N ASP A 150 -42.47 31.11 -1.76
CA ASP A 150 -41.13 31.71 -1.79
C ASP A 150 -40.27 31.04 -2.89
N PRO A 151 -39.76 31.79 -3.88
CA PRO A 151 -38.91 31.24 -4.94
C PRO A 151 -37.63 30.55 -4.44
N SER A 152 -37.15 30.95 -3.26
CA SER A 152 -35.94 30.41 -2.63
C SER A 152 -36.17 29.03 -2.02
N ARG A 153 -37.43 28.66 -1.77
CA ARG A 153 -37.84 27.38 -1.18
C ARG A 153 -37.40 26.21 -2.06
N PHE A 154 -37.53 26.35 -3.38
CA PHE A 154 -37.06 25.36 -4.35
C PHE A 154 -35.57 25.06 -4.15
N GLN A 155 -34.72 26.09 -4.18
CA GLN A 155 -33.27 25.94 -4.06
C GLN A 155 -32.87 25.35 -2.70
N GLY A 156 -33.53 25.78 -1.62
CA GLY A 156 -33.25 25.26 -0.29
C GLY A 156 -33.58 23.76 -0.16
N TYR A 157 -34.69 23.29 -0.72
CA TYR A 157 -35.02 21.87 -0.73
C TYR A 157 -34.11 21.04 -1.66
N VAL A 158 -33.63 21.61 -2.77
CA VAL A 158 -32.60 20.98 -3.60
C VAL A 158 -31.32 20.75 -2.80
N LEU A 159 -30.85 21.78 -2.07
CA LEU A 159 -29.66 21.69 -1.22
C LEU A 159 -29.85 20.71 -0.06
N LEU A 160 -31.03 20.73 0.58
CA LEU A 160 -31.36 19.78 1.64
C LEU A 160 -31.28 18.33 1.13
N GLY A 161 -31.87 18.05 -0.04
CA GLY A 161 -31.82 16.71 -0.61
C GLY A 161 -30.39 16.28 -0.99
N GLN A 162 -29.55 17.20 -1.48
CA GLN A 162 -28.14 16.92 -1.74
C GLN A 162 -27.37 16.59 -0.46
N ALA A 163 -27.61 17.34 0.61
CA ALA A 163 -26.94 17.12 1.90
C ALA A 163 -27.34 15.78 2.53
N GLU A 164 -28.60 15.37 2.41
CA GLU A 164 -29.08 14.07 2.88
C GLU A 164 -28.56 12.92 2.02
N ALA A 165 -28.58 13.06 0.68
CA ALA A 165 -28.08 12.03 -0.23
C ALA A 165 -26.57 11.80 -0.07
N ALA A 166 -25.78 12.85 0.21
CA ALA A 166 -24.35 12.75 0.47
C ALA A 166 -24.01 11.93 1.73
N ARG A 167 -25.01 11.61 2.55
CA ARG A 167 -24.90 10.84 3.80
C ARG A 167 -25.70 9.54 3.77
N ASP A 168 -26.07 9.09 2.57
CA ASP A 168 -26.87 7.89 2.34
C ASP A 168 -28.28 7.92 2.98
N HIS A 169 -28.78 9.10 3.37
CA HIS A 169 -30.14 9.29 3.88
C HIS A 169 -31.14 9.45 2.73
N TYR A 170 -31.23 8.42 1.89
CA TYR A 170 -31.98 8.48 0.63
C TYR A 170 -33.47 8.78 0.80
N ALA A 171 -34.12 8.28 1.87
CA ALA A 171 -35.52 8.59 2.16
C ALA A 171 -35.77 10.09 2.41
N ALA A 172 -34.88 10.72 3.21
CA ALA A 172 -34.95 12.15 3.49
C ALA A 172 -34.60 12.98 2.25
N ALA A 173 -33.63 12.53 1.46
CA ALA A 173 -33.28 13.16 0.19
C ALA A 173 -34.45 13.16 -0.81
N ALA A 174 -35.09 12.00 -0.99
CA ALA A 174 -36.26 11.84 -1.85
C ALA A 174 -37.42 12.75 -1.41
N GLN A 175 -37.67 12.86 -0.11
CA GLN A 175 -38.69 13.76 0.43
C GLN A 175 -38.34 15.23 0.17
N ALA A 176 -37.09 15.64 0.43
CA ALA A 176 -36.66 17.02 0.20
C ALA A 176 -36.80 17.40 -1.28
N TRP A 177 -36.34 16.56 -2.20
CA TRP A 177 -36.49 16.82 -3.63
C TRP A 177 -37.94 16.77 -4.11
N ARG A 178 -38.81 15.95 -3.50
CA ARG A 178 -40.26 16.02 -3.73
C ARG A 178 -40.85 17.38 -3.35
N MET A 179 -40.50 17.91 -2.18
CA MET A 179 -40.92 19.27 -1.78
C MET A 179 -40.39 20.34 -2.74
N ALA A 180 -39.19 20.16 -3.30
CA ALA A 180 -38.67 21.08 -4.32
C ALA A 180 -39.53 21.05 -5.59
N ILE A 181 -39.80 19.86 -6.15
CA ILE A 181 -40.57 19.75 -7.40
C ILE A 181 -42.05 20.14 -7.25
N GLU A 182 -42.60 20.11 -6.03
CA GLU A 182 -43.92 20.69 -5.72
C GLU A 182 -43.93 22.21 -5.89
N SER A 183 -42.87 22.91 -5.47
CA SER A 183 -42.73 24.35 -5.68
C SER A 183 -42.43 24.71 -7.14
N LYS A 184 -41.54 23.95 -7.79
CA LYS A 184 -41.18 24.14 -9.19
C LYS A 184 -40.71 22.82 -9.78
N PHE A 185 -41.46 22.29 -10.75
CA PHE A 185 -41.07 21.05 -11.40
C PHE A 185 -39.83 21.27 -12.28
N GLU A 186 -38.75 20.55 -11.97
CA GLU A 186 -37.52 20.48 -12.77
C GLU A 186 -37.21 19.00 -13.06
N PRO A 187 -37.06 18.60 -14.34
CA PRO A 187 -36.98 17.19 -14.72
C PRO A 187 -35.78 16.48 -14.09
N GLU A 188 -34.64 17.15 -13.96
CA GLU A 188 -33.46 16.59 -13.33
C GLU A 188 -33.66 16.35 -11.82
N VAL A 189 -34.34 17.26 -11.12
CA VAL A 189 -34.63 17.11 -9.69
C VAL A 189 -35.66 16.00 -9.47
N ALA A 190 -36.65 15.88 -10.35
CA ALA A 190 -37.62 14.78 -10.34
C ALA A 190 -36.95 13.42 -10.54
N ALA A 191 -36.00 13.30 -11.48
CA ALA A 191 -35.22 12.09 -11.69
C ALA A 191 -34.37 11.74 -10.45
N ARG A 192 -33.73 12.73 -9.81
CA ARG A 192 -32.98 12.55 -8.56
C ARG A 192 -33.89 12.11 -7.40
N ALA A 193 -35.09 12.66 -7.29
CA ALA A 193 -36.07 12.25 -6.29
C ALA A 193 -36.50 10.79 -6.46
N ALA A 194 -36.76 10.36 -7.70
CA ALA A 194 -37.10 8.98 -8.01
C ALA A 194 -35.94 8.00 -7.76
N GLU A 195 -34.70 8.39 -8.09
CA GLU A 195 -33.51 7.58 -7.80
C GLU A 195 -33.27 7.45 -6.29
N ALA A 196 -33.35 8.54 -5.53
CA ALA A 196 -33.26 8.46 -4.09
C ALA A 196 -34.39 7.62 -3.47
N GLN A 197 -35.61 7.69 -4.00
CA GLN A 197 -36.70 6.82 -3.54
C GLN A 197 -36.40 5.35 -3.83
N THR A 198 -35.88 5.04 -5.04
CA THR A 198 -35.43 3.70 -5.41
C THR A 198 -34.35 3.17 -4.45
N MET A 199 -33.38 4.01 -4.07
CA MET A 199 -32.33 3.63 -3.12
C MET A 199 -32.87 3.45 -1.69
N ALA A 200 -33.81 4.29 -1.27
CA ALA A 200 -34.49 4.15 0.02
C ALA A 200 -35.29 2.84 0.12
N ASP A 201 -35.88 2.40 -1.00
CA ASP A 201 -36.67 1.17 -1.11
C ASP A 201 -35.80 -0.06 -1.44
N GLY A 202 -34.47 0.03 -1.24
CA GLY A 202 -33.55 -1.10 -1.42
C GLY A 202 -33.40 -1.55 -2.89
N GLY A 203 -33.64 -0.66 -3.85
CA GLY A 203 -33.58 -0.92 -5.28
C GLY A 203 -34.91 -1.34 -5.90
N HIS A 204 -35.99 -1.47 -5.11
CA HIS A 204 -37.33 -1.70 -5.63
C HIS A 204 -37.91 -0.40 -6.21
N ILE A 205 -38.55 -0.49 -7.37
CA ILE A 205 -39.18 0.65 -8.02
C ILE A 205 -40.68 0.50 -7.89
N SER A 206 -41.29 1.25 -6.98
CA SER A 206 -42.74 1.29 -6.82
C SER A 206 -43.44 1.93 -8.04
N PRO A 207 -44.75 1.68 -8.25
CA PRO A 207 -45.50 2.32 -9.33
C PRO A 207 -45.43 3.86 -9.29
N GLU A 208 -45.44 4.45 -8.08
CA GLU A 208 -45.31 5.90 -7.89
C GLU A 208 -43.93 6.41 -8.33
N THR A 209 -42.86 5.69 -7.99
CA THR A 209 -41.50 6.03 -8.39
C THR A 209 -41.32 5.88 -9.91
N ALA A 210 -41.89 4.84 -10.51
CA ALA A 210 -41.90 4.64 -11.96
C ALA A 210 -42.64 5.79 -12.69
N ASP A 211 -43.78 6.23 -12.17
CA ASP A 211 -44.50 7.39 -12.70
C ASP A 211 -43.69 8.68 -12.59
N LEU A 212 -42.96 8.88 -11.50
CA LEU A 212 -42.09 10.04 -11.34
C LEU A 212 -40.93 10.03 -12.35
N TYR A 213 -40.33 8.86 -12.62
CA TYR A 213 -39.34 8.70 -13.68
C TYR A 213 -39.91 9.02 -15.07
N ARG A 214 -41.12 8.54 -15.39
CA ARG A 214 -41.79 8.84 -16.67
C ARG A 214 -42.02 10.35 -16.83
N ARG A 215 -42.58 10.99 -15.81
CA ARG A 215 -42.79 12.45 -15.80
C ARG A 215 -41.48 13.24 -15.96
N ALA A 216 -40.41 12.78 -15.32
CA ALA A 216 -39.09 13.39 -15.48
C ALA A 216 -38.59 13.27 -16.93
N LEU A 217 -38.74 12.10 -17.56
CA LEU A 217 -38.37 11.89 -18.97
C LEU A 217 -39.21 12.71 -19.95
N ASP A 218 -40.51 12.81 -19.72
CA ASP A 218 -41.41 13.55 -20.62
C ASP A 218 -41.08 15.04 -20.67
N ALA A 219 -40.62 15.60 -19.55
CA ALA A 219 -40.21 17.00 -19.44
C ALA A 219 -38.72 17.26 -19.74
N ALA A 220 -37.91 16.21 -19.95
CA ALA A 220 -36.47 16.36 -20.12
C ALA A 220 -36.07 16.74 -21.55
N PRO A 221 -35.03 17.60 -21.72
CA PRO A 221 -34.36 17.80 -23.00
C PRO A 221 -33.88 16.48 -23.61
N ALA A 222 -33.87 16.37 -24.95
CA ALA A 222 -33.49 15.13 -25.64
C ALA A 222 -32.03 14.71 -25.38
N ASP A 223 -31.16 15.67 -25.10
CA ASP A 223 -29.73 15.52 -24.84
C ASP A 223 -29.37 15.38 -23.35
N ALA A 224 -30.37 15.32 -22.45
CA ALA A 224 -30.11 15.21 -21.02
C ALA A 224 -29.34 13.91 -20.70
N PRO A 225 -28.15 13.98 -20.05
CA PRO A 225 -27.23 12.86 -19.91
C PRO A 225 -27.78 11.71 -19.06
N TRP A 226 -28.79 11.98 -18.23
CA TRP A 226 -29.43 11.01 -17.34
C TRP A 226 -30.63 10.29 -17.97
N ARG A 227 -31.10 10.67 -19.18
CA ARG A 227 -32.28 10.03 -19.82
C ARG A 227 -32.13 8.52 -19.95
N MET A 228 -30.98 8.07 -20.46
CA MET A 228 -30.74 6.65 -20.71
C MET A 228 -30.81 5.82 -19.42
N ALA A 229 -30.26 6.33 -18.33
CA ALA A 229 -30.31 5.66 -17.03
C ALA A 229 -31.76 5.55 -16.53
N VAL A 230 -32.55 6.62 -16.64
CA VAL A 230 -33.97 6.60 -16.23
C VAL A 230 -34.80 5.65 -17.09
N GLN A 231 -34.57 5.59 -18.40
CA GLN A 231 -35.23 4.62 -19.29
C GLN A 231 -34.95 3.18 -18.87
N GLN A 232 -33.70 2.88 -18.50
CA GLN A 232 -33.32 1.56 -17.98
C GLN A 232 -34.02 1.25 -16.65
N ARG A 233 -34.13 2.22 -15.74
CA ARG A 233 -34.86 2.07 -14.47
C ARG A 233 -36.33 1.72 -14.71
N ILE A 234 -37.01 2.43 -15.62
CA ILE A 234 -38.42 2.15 -15.95
C ILE A 234 -38.55 0.73 -16.52
N ALA A 235 -37.70 0.33 -17.46
CA ALA A 235 -37.73 -1.02 -18.03
C ALA A 235 -37.51 -2.10 -16.95
N GLN A 236 -36.63 -1.86 -15.98
CA GLN A 236 -36.42 -2.77 -14.84
C GLN A 236 -37.68 -2.89 -13.97
N SER A 237 -38.42 -1.80 -13.77
CA SER A 237 -39.65 -1.81 -12.95
C SER A 237 -40.78 -2.62 -13.58
N GLU A 238 -40.83 -2.74 -14.90
CA GLU A 238 -41.87 -3.51 -15.61
C GLU A 238 -41.65 -5.03 -15.54
N HIS A 239 -40.48 -5.47 -15.06
CA HIS A 239 -40.09 -6.87 -14.91
C HIS A 239 -40.04 -7.35 -13.44
N GLN A 240 -40.32 -6.47 -12.48
CA GLN A 240 -40.42 -6.79 -11.04
C GLN A 240 -41.86 -7.07 -10.64
#